data_AF-A0AAE6JFZ8-F1
#
_entry.id   AF-A0AAE6JFZ8-F1
#
_cell.length_a   1.000
_cell.length_b   1.000
_cell.length_c   1.000
_cell.angle_alpha   90.00
_cell.angle_beta   90.00
_cell.angle_gamma   90.00
#
_symmetry.space_group_name_H-M   'P 1'
#
loop_
_entity.id
_entity.type
_entity.pdbx_description
1 polymer ?
#
loop_
_entity_poly.entity_id
_entity_poly.type
_entity_poly.pdbx_seq_one_letter_code
_entity_poly.pdbx_strand_id
1 'polypeptide(L)'
;MSYKIYLYDTETDCIGSGNLSSVYIQTQLEAAAGDDVEVHISSVGGSAFDAIAIYDLLKKYPGKVTTYIDALAASAASVVAMGGHEVVMSKYALLMIHKPMVGTGGNADELLKDVQMLNVVQERLAQIYMDKSGLDGVTVNSLINSVTWMTADQALDLGFIDQIEDYQTEITNSALIKNYTNAAPAVYQRCINKILNINNNSMNIENKELIEKTTSVLDKIMNFFKKVVNKQTITDKGTLHHGGQIEEGAEVYQDEDMTTPAISDTYTCADGKQLDVKQGKIQTVTPADPENAPEAEDEDEDLPESKSKSAKKPADVQNRMQQLKARLHAQNALLTEARSALEEANNRLQKTRTEVKNEIKSTFIPESSKRSNKTHSAPAPFFAPQTEIAKNAVKKAIAS
;
A
#
# COMPACT_ATOMS: atom_id res chain seq x y z
N MET A 1 -27.87 -18.33 -4.03
CA MET A 1 -27.56 -16.90 -3.78
C MET A 1 -27.15 -16.86 -2.33
N SER A 2 -25.97 -16.34 -2.00
CA SER A 2 -25.57 -16.22 -0.60
C SER A 2 -26.42 -15.15 0.08
N TYR A 3 -26.74 -15.38 1.36
CA TYR A 3 -27.45 -14.41 2.18
C TYR A 3 -26.46 -13.35 2.66
N LYS A 4 -26.77 -12.06 2.50
CA LYS A 4 -25.84 -10.98 2.81
C LYS A 4 -26.23 -10.24 4.08
N ILE A 5 -25.25 -10.00 4.93
CA ILE A 5 -25.37 -9.23 6.16
C ILE A 5 -24.38 -8.07 6.10
N TYR A 6 -24.81 -6.85 6.42
CA TYR A 6 -23.96 -5.66 6.38
C TYR A 6 -23.76 -5.08 7.79
N LEU A 7 -22.51 -5.04 8.23
CA LEU A 7 -22.03 -4.48 9.48
C LEU A 7 -21.28 -3.18 9.21
N TYR A 8 -22.02 -2.17 8.79
CA TYR A 8 -21.49 -0.83 8.50
C TYR A 8 -21.90 0.12 9.60
N ASP A 9 -20.93 0.85 10.16
CA ASP A 9 -21.22 1.84 11.20
C ASP A 9 -22.20 2.89 10.68
N THR A 10 -23.02 3.40 11.60
CA THR A 10 -23.86 4.57 11.37
C THR A 10 -23.46 5.68 12.33
N GLU A 11 -24.11 6.84 12.24
CA GLU A 11 -23.90 7.92 13.21
C GLU A 11 -24.24 7.49 14.65
N THR A 12 -25.10 6.48 14.80
CA THR A 12 -25.61 6.02 16.10
C THR A 12 -25.18 4.61 16.46
N ASP A 13 -24.76 3.81 15.48
CA ASP A 13 -24.49 2.39 15.67
C ASP A 13 -23.07 1.97 15.34
N CYS A 14 -22.56 1.06 16.16
CA CYS A 14 -21.27 0.40 16.04
C CYS A 14 -21.41 -1.03 16.58
N ILE A 15 -20.35 -1.84 16.55
CA ILE A 15 -20.43 -3.23 17.04
C ILE A 15 -20.98 -3.27 18.47
N GLY A 16 -22.10 -3.98 18.65
CA GLY A 16 -22.81 -4.11 19.92
C GLY A 16 -24.03 -3.19 20.09
N SER A 17 -24.41 -2.40 19.09
CA SER A 17 -25.65 -1.61 19.13
C SER A 17 -26.48 -1.78 17.86
N GLY A 18 -27.79 -1.57 17.98
CA GLY A 18 -28.72 -1.56 16.85
C GLY A 18 -28.54 -2.76 15.91
N ASN A 19 -28.37 -2.45 14.62
CA ASN A 19 -28.18 -3.44 13.55
C ASN A 19 -26.75 -4.02 13.48
N LEU A 20 -25.90 -3.72 14.47
CA LEU A 20 -24.54 -4.25 14.60
C LEU A 20 -24.37 -5.05 15.91
N SER A 21 -25.48 -5.36 16.59
CA SER A 21 -25.50 -6.17 17.80
C SER A 21 -25.50 -7.68 17.52
N SER A 22 -25.08 -8.49 18.51
CA SER A 22 -25.16 -9.95 18.40
C SER A 22 -26.57 -10.48 18.18
N VAL A 23 -27.58 -9.83 18.78
CA VAL A 23 -29.01 -10.18 18.60
C VAL A 23 -29.45 -9.97 17.15
N TYR A 24 -29.04 -8.86 16.54
CA TYR A 24 -29.33 -8.61 15.14
C TYR A 24 -28.69 -9.69 14.26
N ILE A 25 -27.41 -9.97 14.46
CA ILE A 25 -26.69 -11.02 13.70
C ILE A 25 -27.36 -12.38 13.87
N GLN A 26 -27.73 -12.77 15.09
CA GLN A 26 -28.46 -14.02 15.32
C GLN A 26 -29.74 -14.07 14.48
N THR A 27 -30.53 -13.00 14.48
CA THR A 27 -31.78 -12.92 13.71
C THR A 27 -31.52 -13.06 12.19
N GLN A 28 -30.45 -12.44 11.68
CA GLN A 28 -30.07 -12.56 10.27
C GLN A 28 -29.61 -13.98 9.92
N LEU A 29 -28.82 -14.63 10.78
CA LEU A 29 -28.38 -16.01 10.58
C LEU A 29 -29.56 -16.99 10.63
N GLU A 30 -30.54 -16.78 11.52
CA GLU A 30 -31.77 -17.57 11.54
C GLU A 30 -32.58 -17.38 10.26
N ALA A 31 -32.65 -16.15 9.73
CA ALA A 31 -33.31 -15.85 8.46
C ALA A 31 -32.60 -16.44 7.24
N ALA A 32 -31.26 -16.60 7.30
CA ALA A 32 -30.47 -17.28 6.28
C ALA A 32 -30.74 -18.80 6.23
N ALA A 33 -31.37 -19.38 7.27
CA ALA A 33 -31.91 -20.74 7.27
C ALA A 33 -30.92 -21.86 6.85
N GLY A 34 -29.62 -21.67 7.11
CA GLY A 34 -28.57 -22.63 6.77
C GLY A 34 -27.90 -22.42 5.42
N ASP A 35 -28.37 -21.44 4.62
CA ASP A 35 -27.68 -21.02 3.39
C ASP A 35 -26.34 -20.36 3.72
N ASP A 36 -25.41 -20.36 2.76
CA ASP A 36 -24.13 -19.66 2.88
C ASP A 36 -24.35 -18.15 3.08
N VAL A 37 -23.54 -17.57 3.98
CA VAL A 37 -23.68 -16.18 4.43
C VAL A 37 -22.43 -15.38 4.07
N GLU A 38 -22.63 -14.19 3.53
CA GLU A 38 -21.60 -13.17 3.35
C GLU A 38 -21.80 -12.06 4.38
N VAL A 39 -20.79 -11.79 5.19
CA VAL A 39 -20.82 -10.72 6.19
C VAL A 39 -19.88 -9.60 5.76
N HIS A 40 -20.45 -8.50 5.29
CA HIS A 40 -19.75 -7.30 4.82
C HIS A 40 -19.48 -6.34 5.98
N ILE A 41 -18.23 -5.95 6.19
CA ILE A 41 -17.76 -5.22 7.37
C ILE A 41 -17.08 -3.92 6.96
N SER A 42 -17.59 -2.82 7.51
CA SER A 42 -16.99 -1.49 7.46
C SER A 42 -17.26 -0.79 8.78
N SER A 43 -16.48 -1.14 9.81
CA SER A 43 -16.71 -0.70 11.18
C SER A 43 -15.42 -0.38 11.95
N VAL A 44 -15.49 0.66 12.79
CA VAL A 44 -14.46 1.07 13.74
C VAL A 44 -14.40 0.19 14.99
N GLY A 45 -15.37 -0.72 15.17
CA GLY A 45 -15.48 -1.61 16.32
C GLY A 45 -16.56 -1.17 17.31
N GLY A 46 -16.34 -1.41 18.60
CA GLY A 46 -17.34 -1.20 19.64
C GLY A 46 -17.16 -2.16 20.82
N SER A 47 -18.26 -2.79 21.24
CA SER A 47 -18.30 -3.74 22.35
C SER A 47 -17.51 -5.02 22.06
N ALA A 48 -16.46 -5.26 22.84
CA ALA A 48 -15.65 -6.48 22.74
C ALA A 48 -16.45 -7.76 23.07
N PHE A 49 -17.39 -7.68 24.01
CA PHE A 49 -18.22 -8.81 24.40
C PHE A 49 -19.23 -9.18 23.31
N ASP A 50 -19.86 -8.19 22.67
CA ASP A 50 -20.72 -8.46 21.51
C ASP A 50 -19.92 -9.01 20.34
N ALA A 51 -18.71 -8.50 20.09
CA ALA A 51 -17.87 -9.04 19.03
C ALA A 51 -17.51 -10.51 19.26
N ILE A 52 -17.21 -10.91 20.50
CA ILE A 52 -16.98 -12.33 20.84
C ILE A 52 -18.26 -13.14 20.64
N ALA A 53 -19.43 -12.61 21.03
CA ALA A 53 -20.70 -13.30 20.81
C ALA A 53 -21.01 -13.47 19.32
N ILE A 54 -20.78 -12.44 18.50
CA ILE A 54 -20.91 -12.49 17.04
C ILE A 54 -19.93 -13.51 16.46
N TYR A 55 -18.65 -13.45 16.84
CA TYR A 55 -17.63 -14.41 16.43
C TYR A 55 -18.10 -15.86 16.66
N ASP A 56 -18.62 -16.14 17.86
CA ASP A 56 -19.15 -17.45 18.24
C ASP A 56 -20.36 -17.86 17.39
N LEU A 57 -21.29 -16.93 17.12
CA LEU A 57 -22.45 -17.18 16.28
C LEU A 57 -22.03 -17.55 14.86
N LEU A 58 -21.08 -16.81 14.27
CA LEU A 58 -20.56 -17.07 12.93
C LEU A 58 -19.82 -18.42 12.86
N LYS A 59 -19.02 -18.78 13.86
CA LYS A 59 -18.30 -20.07 13.92
C LYS A 59 -19.22 -21.27 14.10
N LYS A 60 -20.36 -21.10 14.79
CA LYS A 60 -21.35 -22.17 15.03
C LYS A 60 -22.38 -22.32 13.91
N TYR A 61 -22.45 -21.35 13.01
CA TYR A 61 -23.43 -21.36 11.93
C TYR A 61 -23.16 -22.52 10.96
N PRO A 62 -24.19 -23.31 10.57
CA PRO A 62 -24.00 -24.52 9.77
C PRO A 62 -23.63 -24.25 8.30
N GLY A 63 -24.01 -23.10 7.74
CA GLY A 63 -23.64 -22.70 6.38
C GLY A 63 -22.23 -22.11 6.33
N LYS A 64 -21.64 -22.03 5.13
CA LYS A 64 -20.34 -21.37 4.98
C LYS A 64 -20.50 -19.87 5.21
N VAL A 65 -19.68 -19.34 6.11
CA VAL A 65 -19.61 -17.88 6.38
C VAL A 65 -18.35 -17.32 5.73
N THR A 66 -18.50 -16.37 4.81
CA THR A 66 -17.39 -15.56 4.29
C THR A 66 -17.54 -14.13 4.82
N THR A 67 -16.54 -13.64 5.55
CA THR A 67 -16.49 -12.25 5.98
C THR A 67 -15.73 -11.41 4.95
N TYR A 68 -16.27 -10.26 4.59
CA TYR A 68 -15.66 -9.29 3.69
C TYR A 68 -15.32 -8.04 4.46
N ILE A 69 -14.06 -7.62 4.44
CA ILE A 69 -13.62 -6.33 4.96
C ILE A 69 -13.63 -5.35 3.78
N ASP A 70 -14.73 -4.62 3.63
CA ASP A 70 -14.96 -3.77 2.45
C ASP A 70 -14.16 -2.47 2.52
N ALA A 71 -14.00 -1.91 3.72
CA ALA A 71 -13.23 -0.69 3.95
C ALA A 71 -12.46 -0.70 5.27
N LEU A 72 -13.08 -1.14 6.36
CA LEU A 72 -12.46 -1.11 7.69
C LEU A 72 -12.97 -2.24 8.58
N ALA A 73 -12.05 -2.95 9.20
CA ALA A 73 -12.34 -3.76 10.38
C ALA A 73 -11.35 -3.37 11.49
N ALA A 74 -11.75 -2.43 12.35
CA ALA A 74 -10.92 -1.98 13.46
C ALA A 74 -11.46 -2.47 14.80
N SER A 75 -10.56 -2.69 15.77
CA SER A 75 -10.94 -2.99 17.15
C SER A 75 -11.88 -4.22 17.19
N ALA A 76 -13.02 -4.14 17.89
CA ALA A 76 -14.00 -5.23 17.99
C ALA A 76 -14.49 -5.76 16.62
N ALA A 77 -14.53 -4.94 15.56
CA ALA A 77 -14.94 -5.38 14.23
C ALA A 77 -13.91 -6.34 13.61
N SER A 78 -12.62 -6.18 13.93
CA SER A 78 -11.59 -7.13 13.49
C SER A 78 -11.81 -8.52 14.09
N VAL A 79 -12.26 -8.61 15.35
CA VAL A 79 -12.62 -9.87 16.00
C VAL A 79 -13.79 -10.55 15.28
N VAL A 80 -14.81 -9.77 14.91
CA VAL A 80 -15.95 -10.27 14.11
C VAL A 80 -15.49 -10.81 12.76
N ALA A 81 -14.59 -10.11 12.08
CA ALA A 81 -14.05 -10.55 10.79
C ALA A 81 -13.38 -11.93 10.89
N MET A 82 -12.67 -12.23 11.98
CA MET A 82 -12.04 -13.55 12.21
C MET A 82 -13.07 -14.69 12.39
N GLY A 83 -14.34 -14.36 12.61
CA GLY A 83 -15.46 -15.30 12.76
C GLY A 83 -15.81 -16.04 11.47
N GLY A 84 -15.41 -15.51 10.31
CA GLY A 84 -15.59 -16.17 9.02
C GLY A 84 -14.87 -17.51 8.94
N HIS A 85 -15.40 -18.41 8.11
CA HIS A 85 -14.66 -19.57 7.62
C HIS A 85 -13.57 -19.11 6.64
N GLU A 86 -13.92 -18.11 5.84
CA GLU A 86 -13.06 -17.39 4.92
C GLU A 86 -13.18 -15.89 5.19
N VAL A 87 -12.06 -15.19 5.15
CA VAL A 87 -11.95 -13.75 5.39
C VAL A 87 -11.32 -13.12 4.16
N VAL A 88 -12.13 -12.36 3.45
CA VAL A 88 -11.75 -11.64 2.24
C VAL A 88 -11.62 -10.16 2.61
N MET A 89 -10.60 -9.50 2.08
CA MET A 89 -10.38 -8.08 2.35
C MET A 89 -10.20 -7.33 1.04
N SER A 90 -10.95 -6.24 0.86
CA SER A 90 -10.76 -5.33 -0.26
C SER A 90 -9.33 -4.79 -0.24
N LYS A 91 -8.70 -4.70 -1.41
CA LYS A 91 -7.31 -4.24 -1.59
C LYS A 91 -6.99 -2.91 -0.88
N TYR A 92 -7.97 -2.02 -0.77
CA TYR A 92 -7.80 -0.70 -0.16
C TYR A 92 -8.36 -0.60 1.26
N ALA A 93 -8.89 -1.69 1.80
CA ALA A 93 -9.37 -1.72 3.17
C ALA A 93 -8.22 -1.72 4.17
N LEU A 94 -8.57 -1.45 5.43
CA LEU A 94 -7.66 -1.53 6.58
C LEU A 94 -8.20 -2.49 7.64
N LEU A 95 -7.28 -3.23 8.26
CA LEU A 95 -7.52 -4.05 9.44
C LEU A 95 -6.74 -3.44 10.61
N MET A 96 -7.36 -3.28 11.77
CA MET A 96 -6.69 -2.70 12.93
C MET A 96 -6.98 -3.48 14.20
N ILE A 97 -5.91 -3.83 14.93
CA ILE A 97 -5.99 -4.50 16.22
C ILE A 97 -5.28 -3.68 17.30
N HIS A 98 -5.90 -3.60 18.47
CA HIS A 98 -5.37 -2.86 19.62
C HIS A 98 -5.90 -3.42 20.94
N LYS A 99 -5.38 -2.92 22.07
CA LYS A 99 -5.80 -3.35 23.42
C LYS A 99 -7.28 -3.07 23.68
N PRO A 100 -7.99 -3.93 24.43
CA PRO A 100 -9.31 -3.58 24.95
C PRO A 100 -9.19 -2.35 25.86
N MET A 101 -10.21 -1.49 25.81
CA MET A 101 -10.26 -0.24 26.57
C MET A 101 -11.58 -0.16 27.33
N VAL A 102 -11.53 0.38 28.55
CA VAL A 102 -12.71 0.76 29.32
C VAL A 102 -12.54 2.19 29.84
N GLY A 103 -13.62 2.97 29.80
CA GLY A 103 -13.69 4.28 30.44
C GLY A 103 -14.32 4.12 31.83
N THR A 104 -13.50 4.10 32.87
CA THR A 104 -13.90 3.86 34.26
C THR A 104 -13.24 4.89 35.18
N GLY A 105 -13.86 5.16 36.34
CA GLY A 105 -13.37 6.07 37.35
C GLY A 105 -13.72 5.56 38.74
N GLY A 106 -12.76 5.65 39.67
CA GLY A 106 -12.90 5.07 41.00
C GLY A 106 -11.63 5.22 41.83
N ASN A 107 -11.60 4.58 42.99
CA ASN A 107 -10.40 4.49 43.82
C ASN A 107 -9.37 3.50 43.22
N ALA A 108 -8.18 3.43 43.83
CA ALA A 108 -7.08 2.60 43.31
C ALA A 108 -7.43 1.11 43.19
N ASP A 109 -8.20 0.55 44.13
CA ASP A 109 -8.58 -0.87 44.13
C ASP A 109 -9.61 -1.18 43.03
N GLU A 110 -10.52 -0.23 42.76
CA GLU A 110 -11.49 -0.34 41.67
C GLU A 110 -10.79 -0.29 40.31
N LEU A 111 -9.88 0.68 40.11
CA LEU A 111 -9.10 0.78 38.87
C LEU A 111 -8.21 -0.46 38.64
N LEU A 112 -7.65 -1.05 39.71
CA LEU A 112 -6.85 -2.27 39.60
C LEU A 112 -7.70 -3.47 39.16
N LYS A 113 -8.95 -3.59 39.63
CA LYS A 113 -9.89 -4.64 39.16
C LYS A 113 -10.20 -4.48 37.67
N ASP A 114 -10.36 -3.24 37.20
CA ASP A 114 -10.61 -2.97 35.79
C ASP A 114 -9.39 -3.35 34.92
N VAL A 115 -8.17 -3.08 35.38
CA VAL A 115 -6.94 -3.53 34.71
C VAL A 115 -6.88 -5.07 34.63
N GLN A 116 -7.20 -5.76 35.72
CA GLN A 116 -7.22 -7.23 35.75
C GLN A 116 -8.24 -7.79 34.76
N MET A 117 -9.45 -7.23 34.73
CA MET A 117 -10.48 -7.60 33.76
C MET A 117 -9.99 -7.37 32.32
N LEU A 118 -9.41 -6.21 32.02
CA LEU A 118 -8.91 -5.91 30.66
C LEU A 118 -7.81 -6.88 30.21
N ASN A 119 -6.95 -7.33 31.11
CA ASN A 119 -5.94 -8.34 30.79
C ASN A 119 -6.59 -9.68 30.40
N VAL A 120 -7.60 -10.13 31.16
CA VAL A 120 -8.35 -11.35 30.81
C VAL A 120 -9.04 -11.19 29.45
N VAL A 121 -9.68 -10.05 29.19
CA VAL A 121 -10.30 -9.78 27.88
C VAL A 121 -9.25 -9.80 26.76
N GLN A 122 -8.10 -9.17 26.96
CA GLN A 122 -7.02 -9.17 25.97
C GLN A 122 -6.54 -10.60 25.66
N GLU A 123 -6.38 -11.46 26.66
CA GLU A 123 -5.99 -12.86 26.45
C GLU A 123 -7.01 -13.60 25.57
N ARG A 124 -8.32 -13.36 25.80
CA ARG A 124 -9.38 -13.96 24.97
C ARG A 124 -9.36 -13.45 23.53
N LEU A 125 -9.18 -12.15 23.34
CA LEU A 125 -9.09 -11.56 22.00
C LEU A 125 -7.83 -12.02 21.25
N ALA A 126 -6.69 -12.12 21.96
CA ALA A 126 -5.45 -12.62 21.40
C ALA A 126 -5.60 -14.06 20.88
N GLN A 127 -6.32 -14.92 21.63
CA GLN A 127 -6.56 -16.29 21.19
C GLN A 127 -7.30 -16.36 19.84
N ILE A 128 -8.30 -15.50 19.63
CA ILE A 128 -9.05 -15.46 18.36
C ILE A 128 -8.11 -15.10 17.20
N TYR A 129 -7.23 -14.12 17.37
CA TYR A 129 -6.26 -13.76 16.34
C TYR A 129 -5.22 -14.86 16.12
N MET A 130 -4.75 -15.52 17.18
CA MET A 130 -3.83 -16.66 17.07
C MET A 130 -4.48 -17.82 16.30
N ASP A 131 -5.73 -18.14 16.61
CA ASP A 131 -6.47 -19.22 15.95
C ASP A 131 -6.64 -18.95 14.45
N LYS A 132 -6.84 -17.68 14.06
CA LYS A 132 -6.95 -17.28 12.65
C LYS A 132 -5.60 -17.22 11.93
N SER A 133 -4.62 -16.54 12.53
CA SER A 133 -3.33 -16.24 11.88
C SER A 133 -2.29 -17.35 11.97
N GLY A 134 -2.42 -18.25 12.94
CA GLY A 134 -1.38 -19.22 13.28
C GLY A 134 -0.14 -18.62 13.95
N LEU A 135 -0.15 -17.32 14.27
CA LEU A 135 0.95 -16.65 14.97
C LEU A 135 0.98 -17.05 16.46
N ASP A 136 2.16 -16.98 17.06
CA ASP A 136 2.31 -17.23 18.49
C ASP A 136 1.79 -16.06 19.34
N GLY A 137 1.46 -16.35 20.60
CA GLY A 137 0.88 -15.37 21.51
C GLY A 137 1.79 -14.18 21.82
N VAL A 138 3.12 -14.30 21.77
CA VAL A 138 4.03 -13.17 21.99
C VAL A 138 3.92 -12.19 20.83
N THR A 139 3.95 -12.71 19.59
CA THR A 139 3.79 -11.92 18.38
C THR A 139 2.43 -11.22 18.36
N VAL A 140 1.33 -11.96 18.57
CA VAL A 140 -0.03 -11.38 18.57
C VAL A 140 -0.18 -10.31 19.63
N ASN A 141 0.28 -10.55 20.86
CA ASN A 141 0.21 -9.54 21.91
C ASN A 141 1.05 -8.30 21.60
N SER A 142 2.21 -8.45 20.94
CA SER A 142 3.01 -7.32 20.49
C SER A 142 2.23 -6.45 19.50
N LEU A 143 1.52 -7.07 18.54
CA LEU A 143 0.71 -6.34 17.56
C LEU A 143 -0.46 -5.60 18.23
N ILE A 144 -1.18 -6.27 19.14
CA ILE A 144 -2.25 -5.66 19.95
C ILE A 144 -1.72 -4.46 20.75
N ASN A 145 -0.58 -4.62 21.41
CA ASN A 145 -0.01 -3.56 22.25
C ASN A 145 0.47 -2.35 21.43
N SER A 146 0.80 -2.56 20.15
CA SER A 146 1.35 -1.51 19.27
C SER A 146 0.29 -0.70 18.52
N VAL A 147 -1.00 -1.03 18.69
CA VAL A 147 -2.10 -0.44 17.88
C VAL A 147 -1.78 -0.62 16.39
N THR A 148 -1.83 -1.87 15.94
CA THR A 148 -1.34 -2.23 14.60
C THR A 148 -2.42 -1.99 13.56
N TRP A 149 -2.07 -1.20 12.55
CA TRP A 149 -2.84 -1.04 11.31
C TRP A 149 -2.20 -1.86 10.21
N MET A 150 -3.01 -2.59 9.46
CA MET A 150 -2.58 -3.49 8.40
C MET A 150 -3.30 -3.16 7.10
N THR A 151 -2.56 -3.07 6.01
CA THR A 151 -3.11 -3.14 4.64
C THR A 151 -3.58 -4.57 4.34
N ALA A 152 -4.31 -4.75 3.24
CA ALA A 152 -4.71 -6.07 2.77
C ALA A 152 -3.51 -7.02 2.57
N ASP A 153 -2.43 -6.55 1.94
CA ASP A 153 -1.20 -7.33 1.76
C ASP A 153 -0.58 -7.75 3.10
N GLN A 154 -0.46 -6.82 4.05
CA GLN A 154 0.11 -7.12 5.37
C GLN A 154 -0.77 -8.08 6.18
N ALA A 155 -2.09 -7.91 6.10
CA ALA A 155 -3.03 -8.79 6.78
C ALA A 155 -2.98 -10.21 6.19
N LEU A 156 -2.78 -10.34 4.86
CA LEU A 156 -2.62 -11.62 4.18
C LEU A 156 -1.30 -12.29 4.59
N ASP A 157 -0.19 -11.55 4.54
CA ASP A 157 1.14 -12.03 4.90
C ASP A 157 1.21 -12.53 6.36
N LEU A 158 0.46 -11.88 7.25
CA LEU A 158 0.36 -12.23 8.66
C LEU A 158 -0.75 -13.26 8.95
N GLY A 159 -1.51 -13.71 7.95
CA GLY A 159 -2.55 -14.75 8.09
C GLY A 159 -3.87 -14.29 8.72
N PHE A 160 -4.09 -12.98 8.88
CA PHE A 160 -5.37 -12.47 9.39
C PHE A 160 -6.52 -12.59 8.39
N ILE A 161 -6.18 -12.66 7.09
CA ILE A 161 -7.14 -12.83 6.00
C ILE A 161 -6.68 -13.97 5.08
N ASP A 162 -7.59 -14.52 4.29
CA ASP A 162 -7.30 -15.62 3.36
C ASP A 162 -7.13 -15.13 1.91
N GLN A 163 -7.80 -14.04 1.56
CA GLN A 163 -7.81 -13.52 0.20
C GLN A 163 -7.92 -12.00 0.15
N ILE A 164 -7.24 -11.41 -0.83
CA ILE A 164 -7.43 -10.01 -1.21
C ILE A 164 -8.40 -9.94 -2.38
N GLU A 165 -9.44 -9.14 -2.24
CA GLU A 165 -10.35 -8.81 -3.32
C GLU A 165 -9.86 -7.53 -4.03
N ASP A 166 -9.47 -7.69 -5.30
CA ASP A 166 -9.04 -6.58 -6.15
C ASP A 166 -10.06 -6.32 -7.26
N TYR A 167 -10.71 -5.16 -7.19
CA TYR A 167 -11.69 -4.70 -8.16
C TYR A 167 -11.06 -4.00 -9.38
N GLN A 168 -9.75 -4.17 -9.62
CA GLN A 168 -9.14 -3.70 -10.85
C GLN A 168 -9.84 -4.32 -12.07
N THR A 169 -10.74 -3.54 -12.68
CA THR A 169 -10.73 -3.46 -14.14
C THR A 169 -9.32 -3.02 -14.51
N GLU A 170 -8.69 -3.68 -15.47
CA GLU A 170 -7.44 -3.19 -16.04
C GLU A 170 -7.62 -1.69 -16.32
N ILE A 171 -7.01 -0.83 -15.51
CA ILE A 171 -6.87 0.57 -15.87
C ILE A 171 -5.85 0.53 -16.99
N THR A 172 -6.35 0.30 -18.20
CA THR A 172 -5.62 0.54 -19.44
C THR A 172 -5.50 2.05 -19.59
N ASN A 173 -4.66 2.64 -18.73
CA ASN A 173 -3.92 3.84 -19.05
C ASN A 173 -3.30 3.71 -20.46
N SER A 174 -3.10 2.48 -20.95
CA SER A 174 -2.81 2.14 -22.34
C SER A 174 -3.68 2.84 -23.40
N ALA A 175 -4.96 3.15 -23.24
CA ALA A 175 -5.72 3.77 -24.34
C ALA A 175 -5.38 5.27 -24.54
N LEU A 176 -5.36 6.03 -23.45
CA LEU A 176 -4.93 7.43 -23.47
C LEU A 176 -3.43 7.54 -23.71
N ILE A 177 -2.61 6.75 -23.00
CA ILE A 177 -1.17 6.72 -23.18
C ILE A 177 -0.80 6.22 -24.59
N LYS A 178 -1.45 5.20 -25.17
CA LYS A 178 -1.20 4.77 -26.57
C LYS A 178 -1.57 5.87 -27.56
N ASN A 179 -2.68 6.58 -27.36
CA ASN A 179 -3.02 7.71 -28.23
C ASN A 179 -1.99 8.83 -28.12
N TYR A 180 -1.52 9.16 -26.91
CA TYR A 180 -0.44 10.12 -26.73
C TYR A 180 0.90 9.61 -27.28
N THR A 181 1.30 8.36 -27.09
CA THR A 181 2.58 7.82 -27.60
C THR A 181 2.57 7.62 -29.12
N ASN A 182 1.42 7.31 -29.73
CA ASN A 182 1.32 7.11 -31.18
C ASN A 182 1.16 8.44 -31.94
N ALA A 183 0.48 9.43 -31.35
CA ALA A 183 0.26 10.73 -31.99
C ALA A 183 1.32 11.78 -31.62
N ALA A 184 1.95 11.69 -30.44
CA ALA A 184 2.98 12.64 -30.02
C ALA A 184 4.13 12.75 -31.02
N PRO A 185 4.77 11.67 -31.51
CA PRO A 185 5.90 11.80 -32.43
C PRO A 185 5.54 12.61 -33.69
N ALA A 186 4.34 12.42 -34.24
CA ALA A 186 3.86 13.15 -35.41
C ALA A 186 3.51 14.62 -35.10
N VAL A 187 2.88 14.90 -33.96
CA VAL A 187 2.54 16.27 -33.54
C VAL A 187 3.81 17.06 -33.17
N TYR A 188 4.76 16.43 -32.47
CA TYR A 188 6.06 17.03 -32.14
C TYR A 188 6.92 17.23 -33.39
N GLN A 189 7.01 16.26 -34.32
CA GLN A 189 7.66 16.44 -35.62
C GLN A 189 7.04 17.58 -36.42
N ARG A 190 5.71 17.73 -36.40
CA ARG A 190 5.01 18.82 -37.09
C ARG A 190 5.28 20.18 -36.46
N CYS A 191 5.39 20.26 -35.13
CA CYS A 191 5.81 21.46 -34.42
C CYS A 191 7.29 21.80 -34.67
N ILE A 192 8.19 20.80 -34.66
CA ILE A 192 9.61 20.94 -34.98
C ILE A 192 9.79 21.45 -36.41
N ASN A 193 9.15 20.81 -37.40
CA ASN A 193 9.21 21.25 -38.80
C ASN A 193 8.63 22.65 -39.01
N LYS A 194 7.62 23.05 -38.23
CA LYS A 194 7.07 24.41 -38.25
C LYS A 194 8.05 25.42 -37.65
N ILE A 195 8.71 25.10 -36.55
CA ILE A 195 9.74 25.95 -35.90
C ILE A 195 10.99 26.07 -36.80
N LEU A 196 11.43 24.97 -37.42
CA LEU A 196 12.56 24.95 -38.34
C LEU A 196 12.28 25.74 -39.63
N ASN A 197 11.06 25.64 -40.19
CA ASN A 197 10.68 26.39 -41.39
C ASN A 197 10.45 27.89 -41.14
N ILE A 198 10.03 28.28 -39.93
CA ILE A 198 9.84 29.71 -39.58
C ILE A 198 11.20 30.45 -39.48
N ASN A 199 12.30 29.75 -39.22
CA ASN A 199 13.60 30.37 -38.92
C ASN A 199 14.60 30.50 -40.10
N ASN A 200 14.17 30.25 -41.35
CA ASN A 200 15.04 30.45 -42.52
C ASN A 200 15.37 31.93 -42.84
N ASN A 201 14.95 32.90 -42.01
CA ASN A 201 15.21 34.33 -42.28
C ASN A 201 15.93 35.14 -41.18
N SER A 202 16.48 34.53 -40.12
CA SER A 202 17.55 35.12 -39.29
C SER A 202 17.94 34.17 -38.15
N MET A 203 19.17 33.67 -38.13
CA MET A 203 19.71 32.92 -36.98
C MET A 203 20.80 33.72 -36.26
N ASN A 204 20.63 33.94 -34.95
CA ASN A 204 21.68 34.35 -34.02
C ASN A 204 22.01 33.18 -33.05
N ILE A 205 23.25 33.11 -32.59
CA ILE A 205 23.91 32.00 -31.89
C ILE A 205 23.17 31.54 -30.62
N GLU A 206 22.50 32.44 -29.91
CA GLU A 206 21.71 32.13 -28.69
C GLU A 206 20.48 31.23 -28.97
N ASN A 207 19.90 31.30 -30.16
CA ASN A 207 18.76 30.45 -30.53
C ASN A 207 19.19 29.00 -30.80
N LYS A 208 20.45 28.77 -31.18
CA LYS A 208 20.97 27.43 -31.46
C LYS A 208 21.17 26.62 -30.17
N GLU A 209 21.66 27.27 -29.13
CA GLU A 209 21.89 26.64 -27.83
C GLU A 209 20.57 26.30 -27.11
N LEU A 210 19.54 27.15 -27.27
CA LEU A 210 18.20 26.88 -26.74
C LEU A 210 17.52 25.72 -27.47
N ILE A 211 17.71 25.62 -28.79
CA ILE A 211 17.21 24.49 -29.59
C ILE A 211 17.94 23.19 -29.17
N GLU A 212 19.27 23.18 -29.04
CA GLU A 212 20.02 22.01 -28.59
C GLU A 212 19.64 21.56 -27.18
N LYS A 213 19.44 22.50 -26.24
CA LYS A 213 18.96 22.19 -24.88
C LYS A 213 17.54 21.61 -24.90
N THR A 214 16.66 22.14 -25.75
CA THR A 214 15.28 21.64 -25.88
C THR A 214 15.25 20.24 -26.49
N THR A 215 16.06 19.99 -27.53
CA THR A 215 16.20 18.65 -28.14
C THR A 215 16.82 17.65 -27.17
N SER A 216 17.81 18.04 -26.36
CA SER A 216 18.40 17.18 -25.33
C SER A 216 17.42 16.80 -24.22
N VAL A 217 16.56 17.73 -23.79
CA VAL A 217 15.49 17.44 -22.82
C VAL A 217 14.46 16.49 -23.44
N LEU A 218 14.11 16.68 -24.71
CA LEU A 218 13.24 15.76 -25.44
C LEU A 218 13.85 14.37 -25.59
N ASP A 219 15.14 14.24 -25.90
CA ASP A 219 15.82 12.95 -26.00
C ASP A 219 15.87 12.23 -24.64
N LYS A 220 16.08 12.98 -23.56
CA LYS A 220 16.04 12.43 -22.19
C LYS A 220 14.63 11.96 -21.81
N ILE A 221 13.60 12.73 -22.16
CA ILE A 221 12.20 12.35 -21.93
C ILE A 221 11.85 11.11 -22.77
N MET A 222 12.24 11.08 -24.04
CA MET A 222 12.02 9.93 -24.94
C MET A 222 12.77 8.69 -24.46
N ASN A 223 14.02 8.83 -23.98
CA ASN A 223 14.77 7.71 -23.41
C ASN A 223 14.22 7.26 -22.05
N PHE A 224 13.68 8.17 -21.24
CA PHE A 224 12.96 7.81 -20.02
C PHE A 224 11.68 7.03 -20.35
N PHE A 225 10.88 7.49 -21.32
CA PHE A 225 9.69 6.76 -21.78
C PHE A 225 10.05 5.40 -22.39
N LYS A 226 11.13 5.31 -23.19
CA LYS A 226 11.67 4.02 -23.64
C LYS A 226 12.05 3.14 -22.46
N LYS A 227 12.76 3.64 -21.43
CA LYS A 227 13.13 2.85 -20.24
C LYS A 227 11.94 2.42 -19.37
N VAL A 228 10.88 3.22 -19.32
CA VAL A 228 9.66 2.91 -18.56
C VAL A 228 8.76 1.94 -19.31
N VAL A 229 8.79 1.95 -20.65
CA VAL A 229 8.04 1.04 -21.52
C VAL A 229 8.80 -0.27 -21.79
N ASN A 230 10.13 -0.21 -21.85
CA ASN A 230 11.01 -1.35 -22.08
C ASN A 230 11.30 -2.02 -20.73
N LYS A 231 10.55 -3.09 -20.42
CA LYS A 231 10.80 -3.95 -19.27
C LYS A 231 12.08 -4.76 -19.53
N GLN A 232 12.85 -4.98 -18.47
CA GLN A 232 14.09 -5.77 -18.50
C GLN A 232 13.90 -7.03 -17.66
N THR A 233 14.30 -8.17 -18.21
CA THR A 233 14.26 -9.47 -17.52
C THR A 233 15.68 -10.02 -17.40
N ILE A 234 16.13 -10.27 -16.17
CA ILE A 234 17.47 -10.80 -15.89
C ILE A 234 17.44 -12.32 -16.05
N THR A 235 18.37 -12.84 -16.85
CA THR A 235 18.52 -14.27 -17.13
C THR A 235 19.96 -14.75 -16.89
N ASP A 236 20.16 -16.06 -16.88
CA ASP A 236 21.47 -16.74 -16.82
C ASP A 236 22.45 -16.32 -17.94
N LYS A 237 21.92 -15.92 -19.10
CA LYS A 237 22.69 -15.50 -20.28
C LYS A 237 22.73 -13.98 -20.48
N GLY A 238 22.29 -13.21 -19.48
CA GLY A 238 22.30 -11.75 -19.49
C GLY A 238 20.91 -11.13 -19.38
N THR A 239 20.80 -9.83 -19.66
CA THR A 239 19.53 -9.09 -19.58
C THR A 239 18.81 -9.13 -20.93
N LEU A 240 17.55 -9.55 -20.92
CA LEU A 240 16.67 -9.45 -22.07
C LEU A 240 15.78 -8.20 -21.95
N HIS A 241 15.73 -7.40 -23.01
CA HIS A 241 14.92 -6.19 -23.13
C HIS A 241 13.64 -6.48 -23.92
N HIS A 242 12.48 -6.04 -23.43
CA HIS A 242 11.19 -6.31 -24.08
C HIS A 242 10.16 -5.20 -23.81
N GLY A 243 9.26 -4.94 -24.77
CA GLY A 243 8.26 -3.86 -24.68
C GLY A 243 6.92 -4.27 -24.02
N GLY A 244 6.81 -5.52 -23.56
CA GLY A 244 5.55 -6.14 -23.10
C GLY A 244 5.74 -7.04 -21.87
N GLN A 245 4.81 -7.96 -21.59
CA GLN A 245 5.06 -9.02 -20.61
C GLN A 245 5.89 -10.14 -21.24
N ILE A 246 6.60 -10.94 -20.42
CA ILE A 246 7.33 -12.13 -20.89
C ILE A 246 6.30 -13.27 -21.04
N GLU A 247 5.80 -13.44 -22.26
CA GLU A 247 4.81 -14.44 -22.64
C GLU A 247 5.14 -15.02 -24.01
N GLU A 248 4.48 -16.11 -24.38
CA GLU A 248 4.67 -16.74 -25.70
C GLU A 248 4.32 -15.75 -26.83
N GLY A 249 5.22 -15.64 -27.81
CA GLY A 249 5.15 -14.69 -28.90
C GLY A 249 5.80 -13.32 -28.64
N ALA A 250 6.24 -13.03 -27.40
CA ALA A 250 6.86 -11.75 -27.06
C ALA A 250 8.24 -11.59 -27.73
N GLU A 251 8.52 -10.38 -28.20
CA GLU A 251 9.83 -10.03 -28.79
C GLU A 251 10.82 -9.59 -27.71
N VAL A 252 12.01 -10.19 -27.76
CA VAL A 252 13.09 -10.00 -26.80
C VAL A 252 14.39 -9.63 -27.52
N TYR A 253 15.13 -8.71 -26.92
CA TYR A 253 16.31 -8.06 -27.52
C TYR A 253 17.49 -8.06 -26.54
N GLN A 254 18.71 -8.00 -27.07
CA GLN A 254 19.94 -8.02 -26.26
C GLN A 254 20.40 -6.62 -25.84
N ASP A 255 19.90 -5.59 -26.53
CA ASP A 255 20.26 -4.19 -26.31
C ASP A 255 19.08 -3.38 -25.77
N GLU A 256 19.41 -2.34 -24.99
CA GLU A 256 18.45 -1.40 -24.42
C GLU A 256 17.59 -0.68 -25.48
N ASP A 257 18.13 -0.54 -26.71
CA ASP A 257 17.48 0.14 -27.83
C ASP A 257 16.53 -0.78 -28.62
N MET A 258 16.43 -2.08 -28.26
CA MET A 258 15.59 -3.09 -28.92
C MET A 258 15.83 -3.20 -30.43
N THR A 259 17.09 -3.12 -30.84
CA THR A 259 17.49 -3.15 -32.26
C THR A 259 18.06 -4.50 -32.69
N THR A 260 18.60 -5.26 -31.73
CA THR A 260 19.28 -6.53 -31.94
C THR A 260 18.47 -7.65 -31.29
N PRO A 261 17.82 -8.51 -32.09
CA PRO A 261 17.05 -9.64 -31.58
C PRO A 261 17.88 -10.53 -30.64
N ALA A 262 17.25 -11.06 -29.60
CA ALA A 262 17.86 -12.04 -28.72
C ALA A 262 18.32 -13.28 -29.50
N ILE A 263 19.51 -13.79 -29.13
CA ILE A 263 20.05 -15.03 -29.69
C ILE A 263 19.03 -16.15 -29.47
N SER A 264 18.92 -17.03 -30.45
CA SER A 264 18.00 -18.17 -30.35
C SER A 264 18.58 -19.19 -29.38
N ASP A 265 18.01 -19.27 -28.19
CA ASP A 265 18.49 -20.12 -27.11
C ASP A 265 17.42 -20.21 -26.00
N THR A 266 17.62 -21.11 -25.06
CA THR A 266 16.86 -21.18 -23.82
C THR A 266 17.50 -20.30 -22.75
N TYR A 267 16.70 -19.41 -22.16
CA TYR A 267 17.12 -18.46 -21.12
C TYR A 267 16.44 -18.80 -19.81
N THR A 268 17.17 -18.81 -18.71
CA THR A 268 16.63 -19.07 -17.38
C THR A 268 16.53 -17.76 -16.61
N CYS A 269 15.31 -17.35 -16.28
CA CYS A 269 15.02 -16.17 -15.49
C CYS A 269 15.45 -16.34 -14.03
N ALA A 270 15.66 -15.22 -13.33
CA ALA A 270 16.00 -15.22 -11.90
C ALA A 270 14.93 -15.85 -10.98
N ASP A 271 13.70 -16.01 -11.46
CA ASP A 271 12.61 -16.73 -10.78
C ASP A 271 12.53 -18.22 -11.13
N GLY A 272 13.49 -18.73 -11.93
CA GLY A 272 13.60 -20.13 -12.34
C GLY A 272 12.79 -20.48 -13.59
N LYS A 273 12.05 -19.54 -14.19
CA LYS A 273 11.32 -19.79 -15.44
C LYS A 273 12.29 -19.94 -16.62
N GLN A 274 12.00 -20.87 -17.53
CA GLN A 274 12.76 -21.03 -18.76
C GLN A 274 12.00 -20.42 -19.94
N LEU A 275 12.71 -19.64 -20.76
CA LEU A 275 12.20 -18.99 -21.97
C LEU A 275 12.92 -19.62 -23.17
N ASP A 276 12.21 -20.35 -24.03
CA ASP A 276 12.77 -20.76 -25.32
C ASP A 276 12.62 -19.61 -26.31
N VAL A 277 13.72 -19.04 -26.78
CA VAL A 277 13.72 -17.91 -27.71
C VAL A 277 14.20 -18.39 -29.07
N LYS A 278 13.47 -18.07 -30.14
CA LYS A 278 13.91 -18.27 -31.53
C LYS A 278 13.70 -17.01 -32.34
N GLN A 279 14.77 -16.57 -33.01
CA GLN A 279 14.81 -15.36 -33.83
C GLN A 279 14.28 -14.12 -33.10
N GLY A 280 14.65 -13.96 -31.81
CA GLY A 280 14.20 -12.86 -30.97
C GLY A 280 12.75 -12.93 -30.50
N LYS A 281 12.07 -14.08 -30.67
CA LYS A 281 10.71 -14.30 -30.14
C LYS A 281 10.68 -15.45 -29.17
N ILE A 282 9.99 -15.25 -28.05
CA ILE A 282 9.72 -16.29 -27.08
C ILE A 282 8.74 -17.29 -27.71
N GLN A 283 9.13 -18.54 -27.83
CA GLN A 283 8.31 -19.62 -28.37
C GLN A 283 7.57 -20.34 -27.27
N THR A 284 8.19 -20.53 -26.10
CA THR A 284 7.52 -21.14 -24.95
C THR A 284 8.07 -20.55 -23.66
N VAL A 285 7.20 -20.42 -22.66
CA VAL A 285 7.55 -20.04 -21.30
C VAL A 285 7.24 -21.22 -20.40
N THR A 286 8.28 -21.91 -19.93
CA THR A 286 8.15 -23.04 -19.03
C THR A 286 8.29 -22.54 -17.58
N PRO A 287 7.28 -22.71 -16.73
CA PRO A 287 7.39 -22.43 -15.29
C PRO A 287 8.50 -23.26 -14.66
N ALA A 288 9.09 -22.79 -13.56
CA ALA A 288 10.08 -23.57 -12.82
C ALA A 288 9.42 -24.87 -12.29
N ASP A 289 9.79 -26.02 -12.86
CA ASP A 289 9.32 -27.32 -12.41
C ASP A 289 10.09 -27.74 -11.14
N PRO A 290 9.43 -28.06 -10.02
CA PRO A 290 10.09 -28.41 -8.76
C PRO A 290 10.97 -29.67 -8.77
N GLU A 291 10.99 -30.46 -9.87
CA GLU A 291 11.64 -31.77 -9.92
C GLU A 291 12.91 -31.88 -10.79
N ASN A 292 13.46 -30.79 -11.37
CA ASN A 292 14.66 -30.90 -12.24
C ASN A 292 15.81 -29.92 -11.89
N ALA A 293 16.40 -30.09 -10.71
CA ALA A 293 17.82 -29.76 -10.47
C ALA A 293 18.66 -31.00 -10.85
N PRO A 294 19.88 -30.87 -11.40
CA PRO A 294 20.55 -31.96 -12.10
C PRO A 294 20.77 -33.20 -11.21
N GLU A 295 20.28 -34.35 -11.68
CA GLU A 295 20.44 -35.67 -11.05
C GLU A 295 21.83 -36.26 -11.34
N ALA A 296 22.36 -36.97 -10.34
CA ALA A 296 23.66 -37.65 -10.36
C ALA A 296 23.49 -39.12 -10.77
N GLU A 297 24.50 -39.66 -11.47
CA GLU A 297 24.55 -41.04 -11.96
C GLU A 297 24.49 -42.10 -10.83
N ASP A 298 23.86 -43.21 -11.20
CA ASP A 298 23.43 -44.38 -10.41
C ASP A 298 24.57 -45.21 -9.81
N GLU A 299 24.26 -45.92 -8.72
CA GLU A 299 24.56 -47.37 -8.59
C GLU A 299 23.62 -48.02 -7.56
N ASP A 300 22.95 -49.09 -8.00
CA ASP A 300 21.89 -49.88 -7.36
C ASP A 300 22.33 -50.70 -6.13
N GLU A 301 21.39 -50.95 -5.19
CA GLU A 301 20.94 -52.32 -4.85
C GLU A 301 19.74 -52.34 -3.85
N ASP A 302 18.64 -52.93 -4.33
CA ASP A 302 17.54 -53.68 -3.71
C ASP A 302 16.57 -53.13 -2.61
N LEU A 303 15.28 -53.23 -2.97
CA LEU A 303 14.00 -53.03 -2.25
C LEU A 303 13.66 -54.20 -1.28
N PRO A 304 12.61 -54.17 -0.40
CA PRO A 304 11.36 -53.38 -0.50
C PRO A 304 10.70 -52.79 0.78
N GLU A 305 9.83 -51.79 0.51
CA GLU A 305 8.54 -51.39 1.15
C GLU A 305 8.39 -51.12 2.67
N SER A 306 8.25 -49.83 3.05
CA SER A 306 6.95 -49.12 3.22
C SER A 306 6.99 -47.94 4.23
N LYS A 307 6.44 -46.80 3.79
CA LYS A 307 5.84 -45.66 4.53
C LYS A 307 6.66 -44.93 5.62
N SER A 308 7.15 -43.72 5.29
CA SER A 308 7.05 -42.49 6.11
C SER A 308 7.68 -41.29 5.37
N LYS A 309 6.93 -40.18 5.18
CA LYS A 309 7.45 -38.93 4.59
C LYS A 309 8.39 -38.23 5.59
N SER A 310 9.68 -38.12 5.28
CA SER A 310 10.70 -37.55 6.17
C SER A 310 10.83 -36.02 6.07
N ALA A 311 11.06 -35.40 7.22
CA ALA A 311 11.43 -33.99 7.39
C ALA A 311 12.66 -33.56 6.58
N LYS A 312 12.63 -32.35 6.00
CA LYS A 312 13.77 -31.72 5.31
C LYS A 312 14.90 -31.41 6.30
N LYS A 313 16.16 -31.66 5.91
CA LYS A 313 17.36 -31.55 6.78
C LYS A 313 17.64 -30.09 7.22
N PRO A 314 18.17 -29.86 8.44
CA PRO A 314 18.38 -28.53 9.01
C PRO A 314 19.31 -27.58 8.23
N ALA A 315 20.26 -28.13 7.46
CA ALA A 315 21.25 -27.34 6.72
C ALA A 315 20.64 -26.56 5.54
N ASP A 316 19.64 -27.12 4.86
CA ASP A 316 18.96 -26.46 3.72
C ASP A 316 18.07 -25.30 4.18
N VAL A 317 17.46 -25.45 5.36
CA VAL A 317 16.68 -24.38 6.01
C VAL A 317 17.61 -23.23 6.41
N GLN A 318 18.81 -23.54 6.90
CA GLN A 318 19.79 -22.54 7.33
C GLN A 318 20.37 -21.75 6.15
N ASN A 319 20.67 -22.41 5.03
CA ASN A 319 21.12 -21.74 3.80
C ASN A 319 20.01 -20.86 3.20
N ARG A 320 18.76 -21.32 3.20
CA ARG A 320 17.61 -20.52 2.70
C ARG A 320 17.32 -19.32 3.59
N MET A 321 17.48 -19.45 4.90
CA MET A 321 17.37 -18.33 5.85
C MET A 321 18.49 -17.29 5.66
N GLN A 322 19.72 -17.72 5.34
CA GLN A 322 20.82 -16.81 5.02
C GLN A 322 20.57 -16.04 3.71
N GLN A 323 20.05 -16.71 2.68
CA GLN A 323 19.67 -16.05 1.42
C GLN A 323 18.53 -15.04 1.59
N LEU A 324 17.50 -15.37 2.38
CA LEU A 324 16.41 -14.44 2.70
C LEU A 324 16.91 -13.22 3.48
N LYS A 325 17.81 -13.41 4.45
CA LYS A 325 18.44 -12.29 5.18
C LYS A 325 19.25 -11.39 4.26
N ALA A 326 20.03 -11.96 3.34
CA ALA A 326 20.81 -11.18 2.37
C ALA A 326 19.89 -10.35 1.44
N ARG A 327 18.77 -10.94 0.99
CA ARG A 327 17.78 -10.26 0.15
C ARG A 327 17.06 -9.11 0.90
N LEU A 328 16.71 -9.33 2.16
CA LEU A 328 16.11 -8.32 3.03
C LEU A 328 17.08 -7.15 3.29
N HIS A 329 18.36 -7.45 3.53
CA HIS A 329 19.40 -6.42 3.68
C HIS A 329 19.58 -5.58 2.41
N ALA A 330 19.57 -6.21 1.23
CA ALA A 330 19.67 -5.50 -0.04
C ALA A 330 18.45 -4.59 -0.30
N GLN A 331 17.24 -5.05 0.00
CA GLN A 331 16.03 -4.22 -0.09
C GLN A 331 16.05 -3.05 0.90
N ASN A 332 16.50 -3.27 2.14
CA ASN A 332 16.61 -2.19 3.13
C ASN A 332 17.67 -1.15 2.74
N ALA A 333 18.75 -1.55 2.07
CA ALA A 333 19.75 -0.62 1.54
C ALA A 333 19.16 0.25 0.42
N LEU A 334 18.45 -0.35 -0.55
CA LEU A 334 17.77 0.38 -1.63
C LEU A 334 16.70 1.34 -1.10
N LEU A 335 15.95 0.93 -0.07
CA LEU A 335 14.92 1.76 0.54
C LEU A 335 15.53 2.94 1.31
N THR A 336 16.70 2.75 1.91
CA THR A 336 17.47 3.81 2.56
C THR A 336 18.02 4.80 1.55
N GLU A 337 18.55 4.33 0.42
CA GLU A 337 19.02 5.17 -0.69
C GLU A 337 17.87 5.98 -1.30
N ALA A 338 16.72 5.35 -1.53
CA ALA A 338 15.52 6.01 -2.03
C ALA A 338 15.02 7.10 -1.07
N ARG A 339 15.03 6.83 0.25
CA ARG A 339 14.68 7.83 1.28
C ARG A 339 15.65 9.03 1.25
N SER A 340 16.95 8.78 1.16
CA SER A 340 17.96 9.84 1.06
C SER A 340 17.77 10.70 -0.19
N ALA A 341 17.48 10.07 -1.33
CA ALA A 341 17.22 10.79 -2.59
C ALA A 341 15.94 11.63 -2.51
N LEU A 342 14.90 11.12 -1.85
CA LEU A 342 13.64 11.83 -1.66
C LEU A 342 13.82 13.04 -0.73
N GLU A 343 14.60 12.88 0.34
CA GLU A 343 14.93 13.95 1.28
C GLU A 343 15.77 15.05 0.59
N GLU A 344 16.73 14.67 -0.24
CA GLU A 344 17.50 15.62 -1.05
C GLU A 344 16.61 16.38 -2.05
N ALA A 345 15.69 15.68 -2.73
CA ALA A 345 14.73 16.30 -3.64
C ALA A 345 13.79 17.28 -2.91
N ASN A 346 13.32 16.92 -1.71
CA ASN A 346 12.50 17.79 -0.87
C ASN A 346 13.28 19.04 -0.41
N ASN A 347 14.55 18.88 0.00
CA ASN A 347 15.42 19.99 0.36
C ASN A 347 15.66 20.94 -0.81
N ARG A 348 15.86 20.40 -2.03
CA ARG A 348 15.98 21.21 -3.26
C ARG A 348 14.68 21.96 -3.56
N LEU A 349 13.52 21.31 -3.45
CA LEU A 349 12.21 21.96 -3.61
C LEU A 349 11.97 23.08 -2.60
N GLN A 350 12.33 22.90 -1.33
CA GLN A 350 12.23 23.95 -0.31
C GLN A 350 13.16 25.13 -0.61
N LYS A 351 14.38 24.86 -1.09
CA LYS A 351 15.31 25.90 -1.52
C LYS A 351 14.75 26.69 -2.71
N THR A 352 14.28 26.02 -3.76
CA THR A 352 13.65 26.66 -4.93
C THR A 352 12.40 27.45 -4.52
N ARG A 353 11.56 26.92 -3.62
CA ARG A 353 10.39 27.63 -3.09
C ARG A 353 10.79 28.91 -2.34
N THR A 354 11.90 28.87 -1.62
CA THR A 354 12.43 30.02 -0.89
C THR A 354 13.04 31.05 -1.84
N GLU A 355 13.76 30.61 -2.86
CA GLU A 355 14.30 31.44 -3.93
C GLU A 355 13.18 32.15 -4.71
N VAL A 356 12.16 31.42 -5.17
CA VAL A 356 10.98 31.98 -5.83
C VAL A 356 10.23 32.96 -4.91
N LYS A 357 10.07 32.64 -3.63
CA LYS A 357 9.44 33.54 -2.65
C LYS A 357 10.26 34.84 -2.46
N ASN A 358 11.58 34.74 -2.48
CA ASN A 358 12.46 35.91 -2.37
C ASN A 358 12.50 36.71 -3.68
N GLU A 359 12.40 36.06 -4.83
CA GLU A 359 12.33 36.69 -6.15
C GLU A 359 11.00 37.42 -6.35
N ILE A 360 9.87 36.82 -5.92
CA ILE A 360 8.55 37.47 -5.86
C ILE A 360 8.57 38.69 -4.92
N LYS A 361 9.26 38.59 -3.77
CA LYS A 361 9.45 39.73 -2.86
C LYS A 361 10.36 40.81 -3.44
N SER A 362 11.34 40.44 -4.26
CA SER A 362 12.29 41.36 -4.90
C SER A 362 11.70 42.04 -6.14
N THR A 363 10.77 41.40 -6.84
CA THR A 363 10.05 41.96 -8.00
C THR A 363 8.85 42.82 -7.60
N PHE A 364 8.40 42.74 -6.34
CA PHE A 364 7.41 43.64 -5.79
C PHE A 364 8.09 44.90 -5.22
N ILE A 365 8.45 45.85 -6.11
CA ILE A 365 8.69 47.24 -5.74
C ILE A 365 7.37 47.99 -5.95
N PRO A 366 6.62 48.33 -4.90
CA PRO A 366 5.46 49.19 -5.05
C PRO A 366 5.96 50.63 -5.25
N GLU A 367 6.03 51.08 -6.51
CA GLU A 367 6.03 52.50 -6.76
C GLU A 367 4.67 53.08 -6.34
N SER A 368 4.76 54.09 -5.48
CA SER A 368 3.67 54.88 -4.88
C SER A 368 2.93 54.23 -3.70
N SER A 369 3.27 54.67 -2.49
CA SER A 369 2.32 55.42 -1.65
C SER A 369 2.95 55.80 -0.30
N LYS A 370 2.86 57.09 0.01
CA LYS A 370 3.33 57.74 1.23
C LYS A 370 2.56 57.19 2.45
N ARG A 371 3.27 56.80 3.53
CA ARG A 371 3.12 57.31 4.92
C ARG A 371 3.61 56.32 6.00
N SER A 372 4.50 56.84 6.83
CA SER A 372 4.53 56.72 8.29
C SER A 372 4.74 55.35 8.94
N ASN A 373 5.94 55.18 9.51
CA ASN A 373 6.26 54.30 10.63
C ASN A 373 5.15 54.26 11.70
N LYS A 374 4.75 53.05 12.12
CA LYS A 374 4.39 52.75 13.51
C LYS A 374 4.36 51.22 13.76
N THR A 375 5.23 50.80 14.67
CA THR A 375 5.23 49.53 15.41
C THR A 375 3.86 49.18 15.95
N HIS A 376 3.39 47.94 15.76
CA HIS A 376 2.20 47.40 16.43
C HIS A 376 2.59 46.49 17.60
N SER A 377 2.20 46.94 18.80
CA SER A 377 1.98 46.14 19.99
C SER A 377 0.74 45.24 19.83
N ALA A 378 0.69 44.15 20.60
CA ALA A 378 -0.35 43.13 20.62
C ALA A 378 -1.80 43.68 20.75
N PRO A 379 -2.83 42.98 20.21
CA PRO A 379 -4.21 43.42 20.27
C PRO A 379 -4.87 43.17 21.64
N ALA A 380 -5.71 44.11 22.06
CA ALA A 380 -6.46 44.07 23.32
C ALA A 380 -7.76 43.25 23.21
N PRO A 381 -8.27 42.64 24.30
CA PRO A 381 -9.43 41.77 24.29
C PRO A 381 -10.78 42.48 24.06
N PHE A 382 -11.73 41.72 23.51
CA PHE A 382 -13.02 42.10 22.90
C PHE A 382 -14.02 42.83 23.82
N PHE A 383 -13.80 42.93 25.13
CA PHE A 383 -14.73 43.54 26.09
C PHE A 383 -14.23 44.85 26.73
N ALA A 384 -13.30 45.55 26.09
CA ALA A 384 -12.87 46.87 26.58
C ALA A 384 -13.94 47.96 26.30
N PRO A 385 -14.30 48.80 27.29
CA PRO A 385 -15.26 49.88 27.09
C PRO A 385 -14.74 50.91 26.09
N GLN A 386 -15.51 51.16 25.03
CA GLN A 386 -15.08 51.96 23.87
C GLN A 386 -15.26 53.48 24.06
N THR A 387 -16.04 53.93 25.04
CA THR A 387 -16.31 55.36 25.28
C THR A 387 -15.55 55.91 26.50
N GLU A 388 -15.10 57.17 26.44
CA GLU A 388 -14.35 57.81 27.53
C GLU A 388 -15.15 57.93 28.84
N ILE A 389 -16.48 58.03 28.75
CA ILE A 389 -17.37 58.04 29.91
C ILE A 389 -17.35 56.68 30.62
N ALA A 390 -17.39 55.57 29.88
CA ALA A 390 -17.33 54.22 30.44
C ALA A 390 -15.95 53.89 31.01
N LYS A 391 -14.87 54.38 30.41
CA LYS A 391 -13.50 54.23 30.94
C LYS A 391 -13.30 55.00 32.25
N ASN A 392 -13.88 56.19 32.38
CA ASN A 392 -13.82 56.99 33.61
C ASN A 392 -14.70 56.41 34.73
N ALA A 393 -15.84 55.79 34.41
CA ALA A 393 -16.67 55.07 35.38
C ALA A 393 -15.94 53.84 35.95
N VAL A 394 -15.26 53.07 35.09
CA VAL A 394 -14.44 51.91 35.50
C VAL A 394 -13.24 52.35 36.34
N LYS A 395 -12.54 53.44 35.97
CA LYS A 395 -11.45 54.01 36.78
C LYS A 395 -11.91 54.46 38.18
N LYS A 396 -13.13 55.00 38.29
CA LYS A 396 -13.67 55.49 39.57
C LYS A 396 -14.14 54.35 40.48
N ALA A 397 -14.63 53.25 39.91
CA ALA A 397 -15.05 52.05 40.64
C ALA A 397 -13.88 51.17 41.13
N ILE A 398 -12.71 51.26 40.49
CA ILE A 398 -11.50 50.52 40.89
C ILE A 398 -10.69 51.28 41.97
N ALA A 399 -10.95 52.59 42.14
CA ALA A 399 -10.23 53.46 43.07
C ALA A 399 -10.98 53.73 44.40
N SER A 400 -12.06 53.00 44.69
CA SER A 400 -12.85 53.12 45.94
C SER A 400 -12.89 51.81 46.71
#